data_AF-A0A350WUI9-F1
#
_entry.id   AF-A0A350WUI9-F1
#
_cell.length_a   1.000
_cell.length_b   1.000
_cell.length_c   1.000
_cell.angle_alpha   90.00
_cell.angle_beta   90.00
_cell.angle_gamma   90.00
#
_symmetry.space_group_name_H-M   'P 1'
#
loop_
_entity.id
_entity.type
_entity.pdbx_description
1 polymer ?
#
loop_
_entity_poly.entity_id
_entity_poly.type
_entity_poly.pdbx_seq_one_letter_code
_entity_poly.pdbx_strand_id
1 'polypeptide(L)'
;MSPEPTAEPTPGKKNLTEFKADIYAGIPQVELVVFAVQILRNDEIPATVEEIVSFCFRLFPQSFSLKNYFYWPDSALVSRRLQDAREKGYLKGMAAEGFELKGKGKPVARRVAKSLGVELPKPKKVEPLPPVTIAADPVKVETPPLKVEPAEITPPSLEAKKPVAPKKKAIRKKPAKQTVAPVKKTVPKAKPSPVRQKAAPVTKKQVKPVTKPEPKAKPDVKVAAPVKQKAAPVTKKQVKPVAKPKPKTKQGVKIVAPVKKVAAPPKKDSIGKKRPGSGKKVAKTPSETPQAKPAQLTLGFAAPPSAKKKPEAPAGKPKVKKEEPVKVQAAPPAVHVSKEEKDKAGKIVKLMERSDAYQQYKKNGGKARISEFDFRNMLYATMESSAETLKRNVDLFKRYAGIHNRTDLITFLSFCEESFAALLNAKQPARRLKI
;
A
#
# COMPACT_ATOMS: atom_id res chain seq x y z
N MET A 1 -20.21 38.17 7.26
CA MET A 1 -19.44 37.00 7.71
C MET A 1 -18.00 37.46 7.85
N SER A 2 -17.57 37.73 9.09
CA SER A 2 -16.20 38.17 9.37
C SER A 2 -15.27 36.97 9.28
N PRO A 3 -14.12 37.06 8.58
CA PRO A 3 -13.16 35.97 8.51
C PRO A 3 -12.53 35.77 9.90
N GLU A 4 -12.59 34.54 10.40
CA GLU A 4 -11.87 34.11 11.61
C GLU A 4 -10.36 34.37 11.41
N PRO A 5 -9.69 35.00 12.40
CA PRO A 5 -8.25 35.24 12.32
C PRO A 5 -7.52 33.89 12.34
N THR A 6 -6.86 33.59 11.22
CA THR A 6 -6.02 32.41 11.07
C THR A 6 -4.82 32.59 11.99
N ALA A 7 -4.72 31.77 13.04
CA ALA A 7 -3.64 31.83 14.01
C ALA A 7 -2.27 31.74 13.30
N GLU A 8 -1.49 32.82 13.39
CA GLU A 8 -0.14 32.83 12.86
C GLU A 8 0.72 31.77 13.58
N PRO A 9 1.43 30.90 12.85
CA PRO A 9 2.29 29.90 13.45
C PRO A 9 3.47 30.60 14.12
N THR A 10 3.40 30.73 15.45
CA THR A 10 4.46 31.36 16.24
C THR A 10 5.75 30.53 16.09
N PRO A 11 6.84 31.08 15.53
CA PRO A 11 8.08 30.34 15.38
C PRO A 11 8.75 30.21 16.74
N GLY A 12 8.37 29.19 17.51
CA GLY A 12 9.04 28.76 18.73
C GLY A 12 10.43 28.20 18.45
N LYS A 13 11.35 29.05 17.97
CA LYS A 13 12.76 28.74 17.75
C LYS A 13 13.50 28.76 19.08
N LYS A 14 13.23 27.79 19.95
CA LYS A 14 14.26 27.38 20.90
C LYS A 14 15.35 26.75 20.04
N ASN A 15 16.60 27.19 20.18
CA ASN A 15 17.74 26.64 19.46
C ASN A 15 17.93 25.17 19.89
N LEU A 16 17.19 24.23 19.29
CA LEU A 16 17.46 22.81 19.48
C LEU A 16 18.86 22.57 18.93
N THR A 17 19.80 22.39 19.84
CA THR A 17 21.20 22.16 19.50
C THR A 17 21.28 20.83 18.76
N GLU A 18 21.87 20.86 17.57
CA GLU A 18 22.14 19.66 16.80
C GLU A 18 23.00 18.69 17.63
N PHE A 19 22.57 17.44 17.75
CA PHE A 19 23.33 16.44 18.49
C PHE A 19 24.53 15.98 17.65
N LYS A 20 25.65 15.66 18.30
CA LYS A 20 26.78 15.04 17.59
C LYS A 20 26.39 13.64 17.09
N ALA A 21 26.72 13.37 15.84
CA ALA A 21 26.54 12.09 15.15
C ALA A 21 26.86 10.86 16.02
N ASP A 22 28.02 10.89 16.67
CA ASP A 22 28.55 9.75 17.43
C ASP A 22 27.64 9.34 18.60
N ILE A 23 26.90 10.28 19.17
CA ILE A 23 26.06 10.04 20.35
C ILE A 23 24.79 9.27 19.95
N TYR A 24 24.16 9.64 18.85
CA TYR A 24 22.89 9.02 18.42
C TYR A 24 23.08 7.85 17.45
N ALA A 25 24.25 7.65 16.86
CA ALA A 25 24.53 6.54 15.95
C ALA A 25 24.30 5.15 16.59
N GLY A 26 24.48 5.04 17.92
CA GLY A 26 24.24 3.81 18.68
C GLY A 26 22.77 3.58 19.08
N ILE A 27 21.89 4.55 18.87
CA ILE A 27 20.49 4.50 19.30
C ILE A 27 19.61 3.99 18.14
N PRO A 28 18.69 3.05 18.37
CA PRO A 28 17.78 2.60 17.32
C PRO A 28 16.92 3.75 16.79
N GLN A 29 16.82 3.89 15.47
CA GLN A 29 16.03 4.94 14.81
C GLN A 29 14.57 4.99 15.29
N VAL A 30 13.97 3.83 15.62
CA VAL A 30 12.60 3.76 16.17
C VAL A 30 12.49 4.51 17.50
N GLU A 31 13.51 4.42 18.37
CA GLU A 31 13.53 5.11 19.65
C GLU A 31 13.78 6.61 19.49
N LEU A 32 14.58 7.02 18.50
CA LEU A 32 14.77 8.43 18.13
C LEU A 32 13.47 9.08 17.67
N VAL A 33 12.64 8.38 16.87
CA VAL A 33 11.32 8.89 16.46
C VAL A 33 10.39 9.04 17.67
N VAL A 34 10.38 8.07 18.59
CA VAL A 34 9.58 8.16 19.82
C VAL A 34 10.00 9.36 20.69
N PHE A 35 11.30 9.65 20.73
CA PHE A 35 11.83 10.83 21.41
C PHE A 35 11.41 12.14 20.74
N ALA A 36 11.45 12.23 19.40
CA ALA A 36 10.98 13.41 18.67
C ALA A 36 9.49 13.72 18.94
N VAL A 37 8.62 12.70 18.96
CA VAL A 37 7.20 12.85 19.33
C VAL A 37 7.03 13.37 20.77
N GLN A 38 7.94 12.98 21.69
CA GLN A 38 7.88 13.45 23.08
C GLN A 38 8.25 14.93 23.21
N ILE A 39 9.20 15.40 22.40
CA ILE A 39 9.57 16.82 22.34
C ILE A 39 8.38 17.63 21.79
N LEU A 40 7.83 17.24 20.64
CA LEU A 40 6.67 17.90 20.03
C LEU A 40 5.52 18.07 21.02
N ARG A 41 5.20 17.00 21.76
CA ARG A 41 4.17 17.04 22.80
C ARG A 41 4.49 18.00 23.94
N ASN A 42 5.75 18.10 24.35
CA ASN A 42 6.15 19.01 25.43
C ASN A 42 6.08 20.48 25.01
N ASP A 43 6.28 20.77 23.73
CA ASP A 43 6.11 22.09 23.15
C ASP A 43 4.66 22.37 22.68
N GLU A 44 3.72 21.47 23.01
CA GLU A 44 2.29 21.55 22.64
C GLU A 44 2.05 21.63 21.11
N ILE A 45 3.02 21.17 20.31
CA ILE A 45 2.92 21.09 18.86
C ILE A 45 2.25 19.76 18.49
N PRO A 46 1.22 19.76 17.62
CA PRO A 46 0.61 18.53 17.15
C PRO A 46 1.66 17.68 16.42
N ALA A 47 1.81 16.43 16.86
CA ALA A 47 2.80 15.52 16.28
C ALA A 47 2.29 14.90 14.98
N THR A 48 2.12 15.72 13.94
CA THR A 48 1.83 15.28 12.57
C THR A 48 3.07 14.64 11.94
N VAL A 49 2.90 13.95 10.80
CA VAL A 49 4.03 13.26 10.14
C VAL A 49 5.09 14.27 9.72
N GLU A 50 4.67 15.40 9.18
CA GLU A 50 5.51 16.48 8.66
C GLU A 50 6.36 17.10 9.77
N GLU A 51 5.75 17.39 10.92
CA GLU A 51 6.45 17.93 12.08
C GLU A 51 7.44 16.91 12.65
N ILE A 52 7.06 15.63 12.71
CA ILE A 52 7.97 14.58 13.17
C ILE A 52 9.16 14.42 12.22
N VAL A 53 8.94 14.48 10.89
CA VAL A 53 10.01 14.42 9.89
C VAL A 53 10.95 15.61 10.06
N SER A 54 10.40 16.82 10.19
CA SER A 54 11.15 18.06 10.42
C SER A 54 12.01 17.96 11.69
N PHE A 55 11.44 17.51 12.81
CA PHE A 55 12.16 17.36 14.06
C PHE A 55 13.22 16.24 14.01
N CYS A 56 12.91 15.08 13.44
CA CYS A 56 13.88 13.99 13.31
C CYS A 56 15.09 14.42 12.47
N PHE A 57 14.85 15.16 11.38
CA PHE A 57 15.92 15.66 10.53
C PHE A 57 16.75 16.76 11.20
N ARG A 58 16.11 17.71 11.89
CA ARG A 58 16.82 18.76 12.64
C ARG A 58 17.67 18.21 13.79
N LEU A 59 17.17 17.20 14.50
CA LEU A 59 17.87 16.63 15.65
C LEU A 59 18.94 15.61 15.26
N PHE A 60 18.67 14.80 14.23
CA PHE A 60 19.47 13.64 13.87
C PHE A 60 19.68 13.55 12.35
N PRO A 61 20.28 14.58 11.72
CA PRO A 61 20.31 14.70 10.25
C PRO A 61 20.95 13.48 9.59
N GLN A 62 22.06 12.96 10.14
CA GLN A 62 22.77 11.83 9.54
C GLN A 62 21.97 10.51 9.55
N SER A 63 21.02 10.35 10.48
CA SER A 63 20.18 9.14 10.57
C SER A 63 18.90 9.21 9.73
N PHE A 64 18.42 10.42 9.45
CA PHE A 64 17.14 10.67 8.76
C PHE A 64 17.29 11.48 7.47
N SER A 65 18.49 11.63 6.94
CA SER A 65 18.74 12.17 5.61
C SER A 65 18.78 11.06 4.55
N LEU A 66 18.50 11.42 3.30
CA LEU A 66 18.73 10.53 2.16
C LEU A 66 20.23 10.25 1.98
N LYS A 67 20.62 9.01 1.64
CA LYS A 67 22.03 8.56 1.55
C LYS A 67 22.92 9.40 0.63
N ASN A 68 22.35 10.00 -0.42
CA ASN A 68 23.05 10.83 -1.39
C ASN A 68 22.66 12.32 -1.29
N TYR A 69 21.78 12.68 -0.36
CA TYR A 69 21.26 14.04 -0.20
C TYR A 69 21.15 14.36 1.29
N PHE A 70 22.28 14.64 1.93
CA PHE A 70 22.38 14.88 3.38
C PHE A 70 21.52 16.06 3.86
N TYR A 71 21.23 17.03 2.99
CA TYR A 71 20.39 18.19 3.30
C TYR A 71 18.89 17.93 3.15
N TRP A 72 18.49 16.74 2.71
CA TRP A 72 17.10 16.40 2.41
C TRP A 72 16.59 15.32 3.36
N PRO A 73 15.46 15.55 4.07
CA PRO A 73 14.90 14.56 4.98
C PRO A 73 14.34 13.35 4.21
N ASP A 74 14.57 12.15 4.75
CA ASP A 74 13.98 10.90 4.27
C ASP A 74 12.64 10.64 4.98
N SER A 75 11.58 11.22 4.44
CA SER A 75 10.22 11.10 4.99
C SER A 75 9.68 9.66 4.95
N ALA A 76 10.10 8.86 3.97
CA ALA A 76 9.72 7.46 3.84
C ALA A 76 10.33 6.61 4.95
N LEU A 77 11.59 6.87 5.32
CA LEU A 77 12.25 6.24 6.45
C LEU A 77 11.54 6.56 7.76
N VAL A 78 11.25 7.84 8.03
CA VAL A 78 10.54 8.27 9.25
C VAL A 78 9.18 7.59 9.34
N SER A 79 8.41 7.59 8.24
CA SER A 79 7.09 6.95 8.18
C SER A 79 7.15 5.45 8.51
N ARG A 80 8.15 4.74 7.98
CA ARG A 80 8.38 3.32 8.29
C ARG A 80 8.71 3.12 9.77
N ARG A 81 9.61 3.94 10.34
CA ARG A 81 10.00 3.86 11.75
C ARG A 81 8.86 4.22 12.70
N LEU A 82 7.98 5.10 12.26
CA LEU A 82 6.81 5.48 13.01
C LEU A 82 5.77 4.33 13.05
N GLN A 83 5.61 3.61 11.94
CA GLN A 83 4.83 2.37 11.92
C GLN A 83 5.46 1.29 12.82
N ASP A 84 6.77 1.08 12.76
CA ASP A 84 7.49 0.14 13.65
C ASP A 84 7.25 0.51 15.13
N ALA A 85 7.27 1.80 15.48
CA ALA A 85 7.00 2.29 16.83
C ALA A 85 5.55 2.04 17.28
N ARG A 86 4.59 2.13 16.36
CA ARG A 86 3.17 1.83 16.61
C ARG A 86 2.95 0.34 16.83
N GLU A 87 3.57 -0.52 16.03
CA GLU A 87 3.51 -1.97 16.17
C GLU A 87 4.12 -2.46 17.49
N LYS A 88 5.21 -1.82 17.94
CA LYS A 88 5.79 -2.05 19.27
C LYS A 88 4.96 -1.49 20.43
N GLY A 89 3.93 -0.71 20.14
CA GLY A 89 3.04 -0.08 21.12
C GLY A 89 3.69 1.07 21.89
N TYR A 90 4.70 1.74 21.31
CA TYR A 90 5.26 2.97 21.86
C TYR A 90 4.39 4.19 21.55
N LEU A 91 3.76 4.18 20.36
CA LEU A 91 2.91 5.26 19.87
C LEU A 91 1.47 4.79 19.61
N LYS A 92 0.52 5.71 19.67
CA LYS A 92 -0.87 5.57 19.20
C LYS A 92 -1.17 6.78 18.29
N GLY A 93 -2.03 6.60 17.30
CA GLY A 93 -2.48 7.70 16.43
C GLY A 93 -2.45 7.34 14.94
N MET A 94 -2.92 8.27 14.13
CA MET A 94 -2.96 8.21 12.67
C MET A 94 -2.31 9.47 12.10
N ALA A 95 -1.91 9.42 10.82
CA ALA A 95 -1.26 10.56 10.17
C ALA A 95 -2.11 11.84 10.18
N ALA A 96 -3.45 11.70 10.12
CA ALA A 96 -4.38 12.84 10.12
C ALA A 96 -4.59 13.47 11.50
N GLU A 97 -4.64 12.66 12.56
CA GLU A 97 -4.91 13.13 13.94
C GLU A 97 -3.61 13.47 14.70
N GLY A 98 -2.46 13.06 14.16
CA GLY A 98 -1.18 13.11 14.84
C GLY A 98 -0.91 11.88 15.72
N PHE A 99 0.27 11.88 16.34
CA PHE A 99 0.76 10.76 17.13
C PHE A 99 0.96 11.12 18.60
N GLU A 100 0.58 10.20 19.48
CA GLU A 100 0.76 10.34 20.91
C GLU A 100 1.58 9.19 21.50
N LEU A 101 2.38 9.50 22.53
CA LEU A 101 3.07 8.48 23.29
C LEU A 101 2.12 7.65 24.16
N LYS A 102 2.22 6.33 24.00
CA LYS A 102 1.60 5.35 24.89
C LYS A 102 2.46 5.14 26.13
N GLY A 103 1.90 4.50 27.16
CA GLY A 103 2.60 4.22 28.42
C GLY A 103 3.98 3.56 28.27
N LYS A 104 4.15 2.67 27.29
CA LYS A 104 5.45 2.04 26.99
C LYS A 104 6.45 2.96 26.29
N GLY A 105 5.98 3.96 25.55
CA GLY A 105 6.84 4.90 24.82
C GLY A 105 7.52 5.93 25.75
N LYS A 106 6.82 6.38 26.81
CA LYS A 106 7.36 7.35 27.77
C LYS A 106 8.71 6.95 28.40
N PRO A 107 8.91 5.73 28.94
CA PRO A 107 10.21 5.33 29.50
C PRO A 107 11.30 5.19 28.41
N VAL A 108 10.93 4.82 27.18
CA VAL A 108 11.86 4.77 26.04
C VAL A 108 12.36 6.17 25.70
N ALA A 109 11.44 7.14 25.55
CA ALA A 109 11.80 8.54 25.29
C ALA A 109 12.73 9.10 26.38
N ARG A 110 12.48 8.78 27.67
CA ARG A 110 13.36 9.18 28.78
C ARG A 110 14.74 8.54 28.73
N ARG A 111 14.83 7.29 28.31
CA ARG A 111 16.12 6.60 28.14
C ARG A 111 16.94 7.25 27.04
N VAL A 112 16.32 7.51 25.89
CA VAL A 112 16.96 8.20 24.76
C VAL A 112 17.42 9.60 25.19
N ALA A 113 16.57 10.36 25.87
CA ALA A 113 16.93 11.68 26.40
C ALA A 113 18.19 11.62 27.29
N LYS A 114 18.26 10.64 28.18
CA LYS A 114 19.43 10.41 29.04
C LYS A 114 20.68 10.07 28.23
N SER A 115 20.57 9.23 27.19
CA SER A 115 21.69 8.91 26.30
C SER A 115 22.16 10.11 25.49
N LEU A 116 21.25 11.03 25.13
CA LEU A 116 21.56 12.28 24.43
C LEU A 116 22.04 13.40 25.36
N GLY A 117 22.03 13.19 26.68
CA GLY A 117 22.39 14.23 27.66
C GLY A 117 21.35 15.35 27.78
N VAL A 118 20.10 15.10 27.37
CA VAL A 118 19.01 16.08 27.41
C VAL A 118 18.12 15.80 28.60
N GLU A 119 17.94 16.81 29.45
CA GLU A 119 16.94 16.74 30.52
C GLU A 119 15.56 17.07 29.94
N LEU A 120 14.70 16.06 29.82
CA LEU A 120 13.29 16.30 29.50
C LEU A 120 12.62 16.98 30.69
N PRO A 121 11.82 18.04 30.46
CA PRO A 121 11.06 18.68 31.52
C PRO A 121 10.22 17.62 32.23
N LYS A 122 10.35 17.54 33.56
CA LYS A 122 9.49 16.68 34.37
C LYS A 122 8.05 17.12 34.09
N PRO A 123 7.12 16.21 33.75
CA PRO A 123 5.74 16.59 33.51
C PRO A 123 5.30 17.38 34.73
N LYS A 124 4.91 18.65 34.52
CA LYS A 124 4.40 19.51 35.59
C LYS A 124 3.35 18.68 36.28
N LYS A 125 3.62 18.31 37.54
CA LYS A 125 2.69 17.53 38.34
C LYS A 125 1.49 18.46 38.43
N VAL A 126 0.51 18.25 37.56
CA VAL A 126 -0.75 18.98 37.59
C VAL A 126 -1.25 18.67 38.98
N GLU A 127 -1.11 19.65 39.89
CA GLU A 127 -1.76 19.54 41.18
C GLU A 127 -3.21 19.20 40.85
N PRO A 128 -3.73 18.10 41.42
CA PRO A 128 -5.12 17.74 41.18
C PRO A 128 -5.91 19.00 41.52
N LEU A 129 -6.46 19.64 40.47
CA LEU A 129 -7.26 20.83 40.66
C LEU A 129 -8.27 20.44 41.73
N PRO A 130 -8.39 21.25 42.81
CA PRO A 130 -9.34 20.94 43.87
C PRO A 130 -10.65 20.61 43.17
N PRO A 131 -11.32 19.51 43.56
CA PRO A 131 -12.53 19.06 42.89
C PRO A 131 -13.41 20.30 42.78
N VAL A 132 -13.65 20.75 41.55
CA VAL A 132 -14.57 21.84 41.30
C VAL A 132 -15.88 21.28 41.82
N THR A 133 -16.23 21.63 43.04
CA THR A 133 -17.55 21.48 43.61
C THR A 133 -18.41 22.33 42.70
N ILE A 134 -18.93 21.70 41.65
CA ILE A 134 -20.05 22.19 40.89
C ILE A 134 -21.17 22.20 41.92
N ALA A 135 -21.30 23.32 42.63
CA ALA A 135 -22.48 23.62 43.41
C ALA A 135 -23.64 23.43 42.43
N ALA A 136 -24.51 22.48 42.76
CA ALA A 136 -25.67 22.14 41.99
C ALA A 136 -26.68 23.28 42.12
N ASP A 137 -26.42 24.40 41.46
CA ASP A 137 -27.44 25.40 41.20
C ASP A 137 -28.21 24.94 39.95
N PRO A 138 -29.52 24.65 40.06
CA PRO A 138 -30.35 24.31 38.93
C PRO A 138 -30.62 25.59 38.12
N VAL A 139 -29.69 25.95 37.23
CA VAL A 139 -29.96 26.95 36.20
C VAL A 139 -30.92 26.32 35.19
N LYS A 140 -32.20 26.65 35.37
CA LYS A 140 -33.28 26.47 34.41
C LYS A 140 -32.92 27.24 33.13
N VAL A 141 -32.26 26.57 32.19
CA VAL A 141 -32.04 27.08 30.83
C VAL A 141 -33.38 27.03 30.10
N GLU A 142 -34.12 28.14 30.17
CA GLU A 142 -35.20 28.41 29.23
C GLU A 142 -34.61 28.42 27.82
N THR A 143 -35.01 27.41 27.05
CA THR A 143 -34.75 27.34 25.62
C THR A 143 -35.84 28.20 24.96
N PRO A 144 -35.55 29.37 24.37
CA PRO A 144 -36.54 30.08 23.60
C PRO A 144 -36.89 29.25 22.34
N PRO A 145 -38.19 29.07 22.02
CA PRO A 145 -38.58 28.36 20.81
C PRO A 145 -38.19 29.20 19.59
N LEU A 146 -37.20 28.73 18.82
CA LEU A 146 -36.92 29.25 17.49
C LEU A 146 -38.12 28.91 16.60
N LYS A 147 -38.98 29.90 16.39
CA LYS A 147 -40.08 29.90 15.43
C LYS A 147 -39.45 30.01 14.04
N VAL A 148 -39.24 28.87 13.38
CA VAL A 148 -38.80 28.81 11.99
C VAL A 148 -40.05 28.99 11.12
N GLU A 149 -40.26 30.19 10.60
CA GLU A 149 -41.16 30.41 9.47
C GLU A 149 -40.58 29.71 8.23
N PRO A 150 -41.38 28.92 7.49
CA PRO A 150 -40.97 28.40 6.20
C PRO A 150 -41.05 29.53 5.16
N ALA A 151 -39.90 30.15 4.86
CA ALA A 151 -39.77 31.01 3.71
C ALA A 151 -39.93 30.17 2.43
N GLU A 152 -41.02 30.45 1.72
CA GLU A 152 -41.34 29.98 0.38
C GLU A 152 -40.28 30.47 -0.62
N ILE A 153 -39.37 29.58 -1.00
CA ILE A 153 -38.41 29.83 -2.08
C ILE A 153 -39.12 29.54 -3.40
N THR A 154 -39.65 30.59 -4.00
CA THR A 154 -40.06 30.64 -5.40
C THR A 154 -38.82 30.44 -6.28
N PRO A 155 -38.77 29.46 -7.20
CA PRO A 155 -37.67 29.36 -8.14
C PRO A 155 -37.75 30.50 -9.18
N PRO A 156 -36.64 31.19 -9.50
CA PRO A 156 -36.64 32.19 -10.54
C PRO A 156 -36.88 31.53 -11.91
N SER A 157 -38.00 31.93 -12.50
CA SER A 157 -38.34 31.81 -13.90
C SER A 157 -37.20 32.37 -14.76
N LEU A 158 -36.50 31.50 -15.47
CA LEU A 158 -35.58 31.90 -16.53
C LEU A 158 -36.37 32.04 -17.83
N GLU A 159 -36.53 33.30 -18.22
CA GLU A 159 -37.05 33.74 -19.51
C GLU A 159 -36.35 33.07 -20.69
N ALA A 160 -37.20 32.71 -21.65
CA ALA A 160 -36.86 32.14 -22.93
C ALA A 160 -36.09 33.14 -23.80
N LYS A 161 -34.94 32.71 -24.33
CA LYS A 161 -34.44 33.17 -25.63
C LYS A 161 -34.28 31.97 -26.57
N LYS A 162 -35.02 32.03 -27.67
CA LYS A 162 -34.92 31.17 -28.87
C LYS A 162 -33.45 31.05 -29.32
N PRO A 163 -33.03 29.89 -29.86
CA PRO A 163 -32.96 29.83 -31.32
C PRO A 163 -33.37 28.48 -31.94
N VAL A 164 -34.14 28.61 -33.03
CA VAL A 164 -34.04 27.94 -34.34
C VAL A 164 -33.60 26.46 -34.38
N ALA A 165 -34.51 25.65 -34.93
CA ALA A 165 -34.38 24.24 -35.29
C ALA A 165 -33.17 23.92 -36.21
N PRO A 166 -32.71 22.65 -36.23
CA PRO A 166 -33.20 21.79 -37.31
C PRO A 166 -33.45 20.31 -36.96
N LYS A 167 -34.57 19.83 -37.49
CA LYS A 167 -34.83 18.53 -38.16
C LYS A 167 -34.25 17.24 -37.55
N LYS A 168 -35.17 16.51 -36.91
CA LYS A 168 -35.43 15.06 -36.96
C LYS A 168 -34.51 14.22 -37.87
N LYS A 169 -33.88 13.18 -37.31
CA LYS A 169 -33.90 11.82 -37.85
C LYS A 169 -33.76 10.79 -36.71
N ALA A 170 -34.82 10.00 -36.57
CA ALA A 170 -34.91 8.84 -35.70
C ALA A 170 -34.16 7.64 -36.30
N ILE A 171 -33.52 6.83 -35.47
CA ILE A 171 -33.43 5.36 -35.56
C ILE A 171 -33.06 4.83 -34.17
N ARG A 172 -34.02 4.18 -33.52
CA ARG A 172 -33.85 3.35 -32.32
C ARG A 172 -33.98 1.89 -32.78
N LYS A 173 -32.94 1.06 -32.56
CA LYS A 173 -33.06 -0.40 -32.54
C LYS A 173 -32.36 -0.92 -31.28
N LYS A 174 -33.15 -1.50 -30.37
CA LYS A 174 -32.68 -2.28 -29.21
C LYS A 174 -32.63 -3.76 -29.63
N PRO A 175 -31.55 -4.52 -29.36
CA PRO A 175 -31.57 -5.97 -29.49
C PRO A 175 -32.10 -6.65 -28.21
N ALA A 176 -32.83 -7.74 -28.45
CA ALA A 176 -33.57 -8.54 -27.49
C ALA A 176 -32.68 -9.40 -26.58
N LYS A 177 -33.19 -9.64 -25.37
CA LYS A 177 -32.69 -10.62 -24.40
C LYS A 177 -33.03 -12.03 -24.88
N GLN A 178 -32.03 -12.91 -24.93
CA GLN A 178 -32.19 -14.33 -25.14
C GLN A 178 -32.17 -15.04 -23.77
N THR A 179 -33.28 -15.68 -23.43
CA THR A 179 -33.45 -16.59 -22.29
C THR A 179 -32.91 -17.98 -22.66
N VAL A 180 -32.01 -18.52 -21.83
CA VAL A 180 -31.53 -19.91 -21.94
C VAL A 180 -31.98 -20.67 -20.69
N ALA A 181 -32.61 -21.82 -20.93
CA ALA A 181 -33.18 -22.75 -19.95
C ALA A 181 -32.10 -23.49 -19.10
N PRO A 182 -32.48 -24.05 -17.93
CA PRO A 182 -31.53 -24.60 -16.96
C PRO A 182 -31.08 -26.03 -17.31
N VAL A 183 -29.77 -26.23 -17.46
CA VAL A 183 -29.15 -27.56 -17.59
C VAL A 183 -28.86 -28.12 -16.20
N LYS A 184 -29.45 -29.30 -15.92
CA LYS A 184 -29.22 -30.14 -14.74
C LYS A 184 -27.74 -30.52 -14.63
N LYS A 185 -27.10 -30.22 -13.49
CA LYS A 185 -25.80 -30.77 -13.10
C LYS A 185 -26.00 -32.08 -12.35
N THR A 186 -25.55 -33.16 -12.98
CA THR A 186 -25.30 -34.47 -12.37
C THR A 186 -24.03 -34.42 -11.52
N VAL A 187 -24.10 -35.07 -10.35
CA VAL A 187 -23.01 -35.34 -9.41
C VAL A 187 -22.14 -36.47 -9.97
N PRO A 188 -20.82 -36.43 -9.78
CA PRO A 188 -20.17 -37.64 -9.29
C PRO A 188 -19.26 -37.41 -8.08
N LYS A 189 -19.52 -38.33 -7.15
CA LYS A 189 -18.83 -38.74 -5.93
C LYS A 189 -17.60 -39.56 -6.34
N ALA A 190 -16.41 -39.25 -5.79
CA ALA A 190 -15.44 -40.22 -5.26
C ALA A 190 -14.07 -39.56 -4.97
N LYS A 191 -13.60 -39.74 -3.73
CA LYS A 191 -12.22 -39.51 -3.29
C LYS A 191 -11.33 -40.65 -3.82
N PRO A 192 -10.01 -40.41 -3.90
CA PRO A 192 -9.15 -41.31 -3.13
C PRO A 192 -8.08 -40.57 -2.32
N SER A 193 -7.85 -41.14 -1.14
CA SER A 193 -6.85 -40.80 -0.14
C SER A 193 -5.42 -41.05 -0.65
N PRO A 194 -4.40 -40.25 -0.27
CA PRO A 194 -3.02 -40.70 -0.33
C PRO A 194 -2.58 -41.30 1.01
N VAL A 195 -1.99 -42.48 0.84
CA VAL A 195 -1.38 -43.39 1.79
C VAL A 195 -0.32 -42.72 2.66
N ARG A 196 -0.39 -43.05 3.95
CA ARG A 196 0.55 -42.70 5.03
C ARG A 196 1.79 -43.59 4.93
N GLN A 197 2.92 -43.06 4.47
CA GLN A 197 4.22 -43.72 4.63
C GLN A 197 4.99 -43.10 5.80
N LYS A 198 5.21 -43.93 6.82
CA LYS A 198 6.16 -43.71 7.91
C LYS A 198 7.55 -44.05 7.38
N ALA A 199 8.53 -43.18 7.62
CA ALA A 199 9.94 -43.54 7.55
C ALA A 199 10.68 -42.91 8.75
N ALA A 200 11.53 -43.73 9.35
CA ALA A 200 12.21 -43.59 10.62
C ALA A 200 13.43 -42.62 10.56
N PRO A 201 14.06 -42.27 11.69
CA PRO A 201 15.06 -41.21 11.78
C PRO A 201 16.47 -41.73 11.43
N VAL A 202 17.16 -41.02 10.53
CA VAL A 202 18.58 -41.27 10.23
C VAL A 202 19.46 -40.31 11.03
N THR A 203 20.34 -40.90 11.81
CA THR A 203 21.39 -40.30 12.64
C THR A 203 22.45 -39.57 11.79
N LYS A 204 22.76 -38.32 12.15
CA LYS A 204 23.83 -37.52 11.55
C LYS A 204 25.18 -37.93 12.16
N LYS A 205 26.06 -38.50 11.33
CA LYS A 205 27.48 -38.72 11.62
C LYS A 205 28.27 -37.50 11.13
N GLN A 206 29.03 -36.88 12.04
CA GLN A 206 29.92 -35.75 11.77
C GLN A 206 31.10 -36.19 10.90
N VAL A 207 31.44 -35.39 9.88
CA VAL A 207 32.69 -35.51 9.12
C VAL A 207 33.40 -34.15 9.17
N LYS A 208 34.66 -34.17 9.61
CA LYS A 208 35.59 -33.05 9.71
C LYS A 208 35.99 -32.55 8.30
N PRO A 209 36.21 -31.24 8.07
CA PRO A 209 36.75 -30.75 6.81
C PRO A 209 38.28 -30.90 6.76
N VAL A 210 38.76 -31.57 5.72
CA VAL A 210 40.17 -31.67 5.32
C VAL A 210 40.60 -30.41 4.55
N THR A 211 41.80 -29.96 4.86
CA THR A 211 42.56 -28.83 4.34
C THR A 211 42.73 -28.88 2.82
N LYS A 212 42.52 -27.74 2.15
CA LYS A 212 42.72 -27.55 0.70
C LYS A 212 44.08 -26.89 0.42
N PRO A 213 44.86 -27.34 -0.57
CA PRO A 213 46.19 -26.81 -0.85
C PRO A 213 46.19 -25.62 -1.82
N GLU A 214 47.27 -24.86 -1.68
CA GLU A 214 47.79 -23.72 -2.45
C GLU A 214 48.02 -24.04 -3.95
N PRO A 215 47.88 -23.06 -4.88
CA PRO A 215 48.48 -23.18 -6.21
C PRO A 215 49.61 -22.16 -6.45
N LYS A 216 50.73 -22.68 -6.92
CA LYS A 216 51.91 -21.96 -7.41
C LYS A 216 51.74 -21.51 -8.88
N ALA A 217 52.26 -20.31 -9.13
CA ALA A 217 53.08 -19.86 -10.27
C ALA A 217 52.52 -19.80 -11.72
N LYS A 218 53.04 -18.77 -12.41
CA LYS A 218 52.71 -18.17 -13.72
C LYS A 218 53.26 -18.97 -14.92
N PRO A 219 53.02 -18.52 -16.17
CA PRO A 219 54.07 -17.73 -16.82
C PRO A 219 53.61 -16.54 -17.70
N ASP A 220 54.64 -15.80 -18.10
CA ASP A 220 54.79 -14.53 -18.82
C ASP A 220 53.98 -14.25 -20.09
N VAL A 221 53.62 -12.96 -20.27
CA VAL A 221 53.55 -12.28 -21.57
C VAL A 221 54.17 -10.89 -21.45
N LYS A 222 55.14 -10.61 -22.33
CA LYS A 222 55.88 -9.36 -22.57
C LYS A 222 55.08 -8.36 -23.43
N VAL A 223 55.60 -7.12 -23.52
CA VAL A 223 55.32 -6.01 -24.47
C VAL A 223 54.35 -4.96 -23.87
N ALA A 224 54.60 -3.65 -23.78
CA ALA A 224 55.67 -2.72 -24.16
C ALA A 224 55.66 -1.48 -23.23
N ALA A 225 56.74 -0.69 -23.32
CA ALA A 225 57.19 0.37 -22.41
C ALA A 225 56.34 1.66 -22.33
N PRO A 226 56.58 2.51 -21.30
CA PRO A 226 55.82 3.72 -20.99
C PRO A 226 56.48 5.03 -21.49
N VAL A 227 55.66 6.04 -21.78
CA VAL A 227 56.10 7.42 -22.04
C VAL A 227 56.23 8.21 -20.74
N LYS A 228 57.41 8.82 -20.59
CA LYS A 228 57.88 9.68 -19.51
C LYS A 228 57.16 11.03 -19.48
N GLN A 229 56.82 11.53 -18.29
CA GLN A 229 57.05 12.94 -17.93
C GLN A 229 57.54 13.07 -16.48
N LYS A 230 58.77 13.57 -16.37
CA LYS A 230 59.45 14.24 -15.23
C LYS A 230 58.70 15.54 -14.89
N ALA A 231 58.82 16.28 -13.80
CA ALA A 231 59.46 16.27 -12.47
C ALA A 231 58.72 17.40 -11.70
N ALA A 232 58.60 17.43 -10.37
CA ALA A 232 59.60 17.98 -9.45
C ALA A 232 59.00 18.02 -8.01
N PRO A 233 59.81 18.21 -6.96
CA PRO A 233 59.56 17.68 -5.62
C PRO A 233 59.12 18.73 -4.59
N VAL A 234 58.32 18.33 -3.58
CA VAL A 234 58.11 19.11 -2.36
C VAL A 234 58.37 18.23 -1.13
N THR A 235 59.53 18.49 -0.54
CA THR A 235 59.94 18.40 0.88
C THR A 235 59.08 17.64 1.88
N LYS A 236 59.68 16.55 2.40
CA LYS A 236 59.36 15.87 3.65
C LYS A 236 59.61 16.79 4.85
N LYS A 237 58.60 16.99 5.71
CA LYS A 237 58.79 17.49 7.09
C LYS A 237 58.59 16.33 8.06
N GLN A 238 59.68 15.95 8.73
CA GLN A 238 59.72 14.97 9.81
C GLN A 238 58.88 15.47 10.99
N VAL A 239 57.97 14.63 11.50
CA VAL A 239 57.35 14.81 12.82
C VAL A 239 57.76 13.63 13.69
N LYS A 240 58.32 13.98 14.85
CA LYS A 240 58.89 13.10 15.89
C LYS A 240 57.82 12.16 16.46
N PRO A 241 58.18 10.93 16.89
CA PRO A 241 57.27 10.05 17.61
C PRO A 241 57.07 10.54 19.05
N VAL A 242 55.82 10.88 19.40
CA VAL A 242 55.41 11.19 20.77
C VAL A 242 55.30 9.91 21.59
N ALA A 243 55.89 9.97 22.78
CA ALA A 243 56.04 8.88 23.73
C ALA A 243 54.71 8.35 24.29
N LYS A 244 54.70 7.04 24.52
CA LYS A 244 53.70 6.29 25.30
C LYS A 244 53.65 6.80 26.75
N PRO A 245 52.47 7.02 27.36
CA PRO A 245 52.35 7.04 28.81
C PRO A 245 52.08 5.62 29.35
N LYS A 246 52.91 5.20 30.33
CA LYS A 246 52.72 4.01 31.17
C LYS A 246 51.48 4.17 32.07
N PRO A 247 50.77 3.08 32.43
CA PRO A 247 49.73 3.11 33.44
C PRO A 247 50.33 3.11 34.84
N LYS A 248 49.93 4.06 35.69
CA LYS A 248 50.22 4.04 37.13
C LYS A 248 49.10 3.29 37.86
N THR A 249 49.47 2.16 38.42
CA THR A 249 48.78 1.43 39.49
C THR A 249 48.91 2.20 40.81
N LYS A 250 47.83 2.30 41.59
CA LYS A 250 47.72 1.98 43.04
C LYS A 250 46.65 2.83 43.75
N GLN A 251 46.09 2.20 44.79
CA GLN A 251 45.25 2.70 45.89
C GLN A 251 43.77 2.84 45.51
N GLY A 252 42.83 2.08 46.09
CA GLY A 252 42.75 1.50 47.43
C GLY A 252 41.62 2.21 48.15
N VAL A 253 40.38 1.74 48.01
CA VAL A 253 39.25 2.23 48.81
C VAL A 253 38.44 1.06 49.35
N LYS A 254 38.22 1.16 50.65
CA LYS A 254 37.69 0.21 51.61
C LYS A 254 36.30 -0.30 51.28
N ILE A 255 36.14 -1.58 51.55
CA ILE A 255 34.90 -2.32 51.82
C ILE A 255 34.22 -1.71 53.05
N VAL A 256 32.94 -1.33 52.94
CA VAL A 256 32.03 -1.22 54.08
C VAL A 256 30.65 -1.73 53.64
N ALA A 257 30.26 -2.89 54.17
CA ALA A 257 28.87 -3.32 54.28
C ALA A 257 28.23 -2.62 55.50
N PRO A 258 26.89 -2.52 55.58
CA PRO A 258 26.23 -3.53 56.41
C PRO A 258 24.81 -3.98 55.99
N VAL A 259 24.61 -5.27 56.24
CA VAL A 259 23.43 -6.05 56.67
C VAL A 259 22.16 -5.28 57.13
N LYS A 260 21.00 -5.69 56.58
CA LYS A 260 19.74 -6.13 57.27
C LYS A 260 18.67 -6.42 56.18
N LYS A 261 18.22 -7.65 55.89
CA LYS A 261 17.44 -8.68 56.61
C LYS A 261 15.92 -8.42 56.66
N VAL A 262 15.15 -9.43 56.26
CA VAL A 262 13.67 -9.69 56.41
C VAL A 262 12.80 -8.90 55.40
N ALA A 263 11.81 -9.43 54.65
CA ALA A 263 10.88 -10.53 54.85
C ALA A 263 10.44 -11.20 53.52
N ALA A 264 9.99 -12.45 53.63
CA ALA A 264 9.43 -13.32 52.60
C ALA A 264 7.93 -13.01 52.28
N PRO A 265 7.32 -13.64 51.25
CA PRO A 265 6.08 -13.18 50.62
C PRO A 265 4.81 -13.90 51.14
N PRO A 266 3.61 -13.32 50.99
CA PRO A 266 2.38 -14.09 51.09
C PRO A 266 1.89 -14.60 49.72
N LYS A 267 1.35 -15.81 49.80
CA LYS A 267 0.73 -16.62 48.77
C LYS A 267 -0.67 -16.11 48.38
N LYS A 268 -1.11 -16.56 47.20
CA LYS A 268 -2.47 -16.92 46.77
C LYS A 268 -3.60 -15.91 47.03
N ASP A 269 -4.25 -15.48 45.95
CA ASP A 269 -5.68 -15.78 45.80
C ASP A 269 -6.09 -15.95 44.34
N SER A 270 -6.62 -17.13 44.09
CA SER A 270 -7.32 -17.56 42.89
C SER A 270 -8.78 -17.15 43.02
N ILE A 271 -9.23 -16.15 42.26
CA ILE A 271 -10.65 -15.86 42.08
C ILE A 271 -10.99 -16.09 40.61
N GLY A 272 -11.56 -17.27 40.36
CA GLY A 272 -12.41 -17.48 39.20
C GLY A 272 -13.77 -16.83 39.46
N LYS A 273 -14.29 -16.07 38.49
CA LYS A 273 -15.73 -15.86 38.40
C LYS A 273 -16.16 -15.49 36.97
N LYS A 274 -16.84 -16.47 36.36
CA LYS A 274 -18.08 -16.36 35.59
C LYS A 274 -18.11 -15.43 34.36
N ARG A 275 -18.08 -16.08 33.19
CA ARG A 275 -18.98 -15.77 32.07
C ARG A 275 -20.43 -15.67 32.56
N PRO A 276 -21.21 -14.70 32.08
CA PRO A 276 -22.60 -14.89 31.77
C PRO A 276 -22.76 -14.97 30.24
N GLY A 277 -23.20 -16.14 29.78
CA GLY A 277 -23.94 -16.24 28.54
C GLY A 277 -25.43 -16.06 28.84
N SER A 278 -26.08 -15.18 28.10
CA SER A 278 -27.52 -15.16 27.79
C SER A 278 -27.66 -14.06 26.74
N GLY A 279 -28.13 -14.30 25.53
CA GLY A 279 -29.38 -14.98 25.23
C GLY A 279 -30.47 -13.91 25.08
N LYS A 280 -30.61 -13.33 23.89
CA LYS A 280 -31.86 -12.66 23.51
C LYS A 280 -32.15 -12.88 22.02
N LYS A 281 -32.83 -14.00 21.77
CA LYS A 281 -33.78 -14.17 20.66
C LYS A 281 -34.97 -13.25 20.92
N VAL A 282 -35.41 -12.48 19.95
CA VAL A 282 -36.80 -11.99 19.85
C VAL A 282 -37.19 -11.95 18.37
N ALA A 283 -38.32 -12.62 18.09
CA ALA A 283 -39.33 -12.52 17.01
C ALA A 283 -38.94 -11.82 15.69
N LYS A 284 -39.18 -12.30 14.46
CA LYS A 284 -40.08 -13.30 13.86
C LYS A 284 -41.56 -13.22 14.28
N THR A 285 -42.33 -12.41 13.55
CA THR A 285 -43.73 -12.70 13.23
C THR A 285 -44.10 -12.11 11.85
N PRO A 286 -45.07 -12.72 11.13
CA PRO A 286 -45.37 -12.51 9.71
C PRO A 286 -46.73 -11.84 9.44
N SER A 287 -46.96 -11.42 8.20
CA SER A 287 -48.27 -11.24 7.53
C SER A 287 -47.97 -10.93 6.05
N GLU A 288 -48.33 -11.70 5.01
CA GLU A 288 -49.66 -12.03 4.44
C GLU A 288 -50.61 -10.83 4.46
N THR A 289 -51.18 -10.34 3.34
CA THR A 289 -52.19 -10.99 2.47
C THR A 289 -52.25 -10.30 1.04
N PRO A 290 -53.23 -10.55 0.11
CA PRO A 290 -52.96 -10.96 -1.27
C PRO A 290 -53.67 -10.07 -2.36
N GLN A 291 -53.91 -10.65 -3.55
CA GLN A 291 -54.76 -10.17 -4.69
C GLN A 291 -54.12 -9.08 -5.59
N ALA A 292 -54.29 -9.07 -6.92
CA ALA A 292 -55.30 -9.66 -7.79
C ALA A 292 -54.75 -9.97 -9.20
N LYS A 293 -55.37 -10.96 -9.85
CA LYS A 293 -55.33 -11.17 -11.32
C LYS A 293 -56.24 -10.13 -11.99
N PRO A 294 -56.08 -9.88 -13.30
CA PRO A 294 -57.25 -10.13 -14.13
C PRO A 294 -56.97 -10.79 -15.49
N ALA A 295 -57.99 -11.57 -15.86
CA ALA A 295 -58.63 -11.70 -17.17
C ALA A 295 -57.81 -12.10 -18.40
N GLN A 296 -58.21 -13.28 -18.88
CA GLN A 296 -58.01 -13.80 -20.23
C GLN A 296 -58.67 -12.86 -21.27
N LEU A 297 -58.03 -12.68 -22.42
CA LEU A 297 -58.72 -12.29 -23.64
C LEU A 297 -58.21 -13.15 -24.79
N THR A 298 -59.06 -14.09 -25.17
CA THR A 298 -59.03 -14.92 -26.36
C THR A 298 -59.30 -14.04 -27.58
N LEU A 299 -58.38 -14.00 -28.53
CA LEU A 299 -58.66 -13.59 -29.91
C LEU A 299 -57.98 -14.57 -30.85
N GLY A 300 -58.80 -15.41 -31.48
CA GLY A 300 -58.39 -16.26 -32.58
C GLY A 300 -58.30 -15.45 -33.87
N PHE A 301 -57.28 -15.73 -34.68
CA PHE A 301 -57.27 -15.39 -36.10
C PHE A 301 -56.48 -16.45 -36.88
N ALA A 302 -57.25 -17.27 -37.62
CA ALA A 302 -57.06 -17.72 -38.99
C ALA A 302 -55.63 -18.03 -39.52
N ALA A 303 -55.43 -19.29 -39.90
CA ALA A 303 -54.66 -19.70 -41.09
C ALA A 303 -55.39 -19.24 -42.39
N PRO A 304 -54.88 -19.39 -43.64
CA PRO A 304 -53.67 -20.04 -44.20
C PRO A 304 -52.99 -19.09 -45.27
N PRO A 305 -52.26 -19.48 -46.36
CA PRO A 305 -51.73 -20.78 -46.77
C PRO A 305 -50.24 -20.82 -47.19
N SER A 306 -49.73 -22.04 -47.11
CA SER A 306 -48.71 -22.71 -47.92
C SER A 306 -48.30 -22.05 -49.26
N ALA A 307 -46.99 -21.85 -49.43
CA ALA A 307 -46.32 -21.87 -50.73
C ALA A 307 -45.11 -22.81 -50.68
N LYS A 308 -45.28 -23.94 -51.35
CA LYS A 308 -44.26 -24.96 -51.66
C LYS A 308 -43.14 -24.33 -52.50
N LYS A 309 -41.87 -24.56 -52.13
CA LYS A 309 -40.79 -24.75 -53.09
C LYS A 309 -39.85 -25.87 -52.64
N LYS A 310 -39.45 -26.61 -53.66
CA LYS A 310 -38.99 -28.00 -53.75
C LYS A 310 -37.52 -28.13 -53.28
N PRO A 311 -37.12 -29.31 -52.77
CA PRO A 311 -35.73 -29.61 -52.44
C PRO A 311 -34.95 -29.98 -53.71
N GLU A 312 -33.75 -29.42 -53.85
CA GLU A 312 -32.75 -29.87 -54.82
C GLU A 312 -31.61 -30.54 -54.03
N ALA A 313 -31.38 -31.81 -54.33
CA ALA A 313 -30.32 -32.65 -53.81
C ALA A 313 -29.42 -33.05 -55.01
N PRO A 314 -28.37 -33.87 -54.83
CA PRO A 314 -27.04 -33.44 -54.42
C PRO A 314 -25.98 -33.86 -55.46
N ALA A 315 -24.95 -33.06 -55.70
CA ALA A 315 -23.81 -33.52 -56.49
C ALA A 315 -22.50 -32.88 -56.01
N GLY A 316 -21.51 -33.73 -55.74
CA GLY A 316 -20.13 -33.33 -55.48
C GLY A 316 -19.60 -33.83 -54.16
N LYS A 317 -19.29 -35.13 -54.08
CA LYS A 317 -18.42 -35.71 -53.04
C LYS A 317 -17.01 -35.10 -53.19
N PRO A 318 -16.46 -34.36 -52.21
CA PRO A 318 -15.04 -34.12 -52.15
C PRO A 318 -14.37 -35.35 -51.53
N LYS A 319 -13.41 -35.88 -52.28
CA LYS A 319 -12.51 -36.98 -51.91
C LYS A 319 -11.87 -36.68 -50.54
N VAL A 320 -12.26 -37.47 -49.53
CA VAL A 320 -11.68 -37.45 -48.19
C VAL A 320 -10.19 -37.79 -48.32
N LYS A 321 -9.36 -36.75 -48.29
CA LYS A 321 -7.91 -36.87 -48.14
C LYS A 321 -7.68 -37.21 -46.67
N LYS A 322 -7.23 -38.44 -46.44
CA LYS A 322 -6.80 -38.99 -45.16
C LYS A 322 -5.79 -38.03 -44.53
N GLU A 323 -6.27 -37.20 -43.61
CA GLU A 323 -5.42 -36.32 -42.81
C GLU A 323 -4.59 -37.21 -41.88
N GLU A 324 -3.27 -37.12 -42.04
CA GLU A 324 -2.32 -37.70 -41.13
C GLU A 324 -2.53 -37.11 -39.72
N PRO A 325 -2.32 -37.90 -38.65
CA PRO A 325 -2.47 -37.42 -37.28
C PRO A 325 -1.51 -36.26 -37.04
N VAL A 326 -2.07 -35.05 -36.93
CA VAL A 326 -1.35 -33.84 -36.56
C VAL A 326 -0.67 -34.08 -35.22
N LYS A 327 0.65 -34.21 -35.29
CA LYS A 327 1.58 -34.34 -34.18
C LYS A 327 1.29 -33.23 -33.17
N VAL A 328 0.65 -33.59 -32.06
CA VAL A 328 0.32 -32.68 -30.94
C VAL A 328 1.62 -31.97 -30.54
N GLN A 329 1.74 -30.70 -30.93
CA GLN A 329 2.88 -29.87 -30.57
C GLN A 329 2.92 -29.80 -29.04
N ALA A 330 4.01 -30.31 -28.48
CA ALA A 330 4.26 -30.32 -27.05
C ALA A 330 4.05 -28.90 -26.49
N ALA A 331 3.25 -28.79 -25.42
CA ALA A 331 2.96 -27.52 -24.78
C ALA A 331 4.27 -26.79 -24.43
N PRO A 332 4.36 -25.46 -24.66
CA PRO A 332 5.59 -24.71 -24.42
C PRO A 332 6.04 -24.87 -22.96
N PRO A 333 7.36 -24.98 -22.72
CA PRO A 333 7.91 -25.20 -21.39
C PRO A 333 7.46 -24.10 -20.43
N ALA A 334 6.91 -24.50 -19.27
CA ALA A 334 6.43 -23.58 -18.26
C ALA A 334 7.58 -22.68 -17.76
N VAL A 335 7.49 -21.38 -18.06
CA VAL A 335 8.49 -20.40 -17.62
C VAL A 335 8.52 -20.37 -16.08
N HIS A 336 9.68 -20.67 -15.49
CA HIS A 336 9.88 -20.63 -14.05
C HIS A 336 9.90 -19.18 -13.56
N VAL A 337 8.74 -18.68 -13.12
CA VAL A 337 8.61 -17.33 -12.54
C VAL A 337 8.78 -17.37 -11.03
N SER A 338 9.56 -16.42 -10.50
CA SER A 338 9.82 -16.28 -9.07
C SER A 338 8.53 -16.04 -8.26
N LYS A 339 8.51 -16.46 -6.99
CA LYS A 339 7.34 -16.29 -6.11
C LYS A 339 6.95 -14.83 -5.94
N GLU A 340 7.93 -13.95 -5.78
CA GLU A 340 7.71 -12.51 -5.60
C GLU A 340 7.05 -11.86 -6.84
N GLU A 341 7.45 -12.30 -8.03
CA GLU A 341 6.87 -11.81 -9.29
C GLU A 341 5.43 -12.30 -9.47
N LYS A 342 5.11 -13.54 -9.06
CA LYS A 342 3.73 -14.04 -9.05
C LYS A 342 2.82 -13.24 -8.12
N ASP A 343 3.29 -12.88 -6.94
CA ASP A 343 2.53 -12.08 -5.97
C ASP A 343 2.30 -10.65 -6.47
N LYS A 344 3.31 -10.02 -7.09
CA LYS A 344 3.16 -8.71 -7.74
C LYS A 344 2.18 -8.77 -8.91
N ALA A 345 2.34 -9.75 -9.80
CA ALA A 345 1.45 -9.97 -10.93
C ALA A 345 -0.01 -10.14 -10.46
N GLY A 346 -0.23 -10.89 -9.36
CA GLY A 346 -1.57 -11.11 -8.81
C GLY A 346 -2.23 -9.83 -8.29
N LYS A 347 -1.46 -8.89 -7.73
CA LYS A 347 -1.98 -7.58 -7.32
C LYS A 347 -2.37 -6.72 -8.52
N ILE A 348 -1.52 -6.69 -9.55
CA ILE A 348 -1.76 -5.90 -10.77
C ILE A 348 -2.98 -6.45 -11.53
N VAL A 349 -3.08 -7.77 -11.70
CA VAL A 349 -4.25 -8.42 -12.33
C VAL A 349 -5.54 -8.04 -11.61
N LYS A 350 -5.58 -8.11 -10.28
CA LYS A 350 -6.76 -7.72 -9.49
C LYS A 350 -7.11 -6.24 -9.64
N LEU A 351 -6.13 -5.34 -9.76
CA LEU A 351 -6.44 -3.93 -9.98
C LEU A 351 -6.94 -3.68 -11.40
N MET A 352 -6.35 -4.35 -12.40
CA MET A 352 -6.80 -4.25 -13.79
C MET A 352 -8.25 -4.73 -13.94
N GLU A 353 -8.64 -5.81 -13.26
CA GLU A 353 -10.03 -6.28 -13.23
C GLU A 353 -11.03 -5.27 -12.63
N ARG A 354 -10.55 -4.42 -11.72
CA ARG A 354 -11.37 -3.39 -11.06
C ARG A 354 -11.44 -2.11 -11.87
N SER A 355 -10.51 -1.89 -12.80
CA SER A 355 -10.45 -0.67 -13.60
C SER A 355 -11.71 -0.46 -14.45
N ASP A 356 -12.14 0.79 -14.58
CA ASP A 356 -13.32 1.14 -15.36
C ASP A 356 -13.16 0.78 -16.83
N ALA A 357 -11.95 0.93 -17.38
CA ALA A 357 -11.59 0.52 -18.73
C ALA A 357 -11.93 -0.96 -19.01
N TYR A 358 -11.49 -1.87 -18.11
CA TYR A 358 -11.78 -3.29 -18.27
C TYR A 358 -13.26 -3.61 -18.03
N GLN A 359 -13.91 -2.95 -17.07
CA GLN A 359 -15.35 -3.14 -16.85
C GLN A 359 -16.19 -2.72 -18.06
N GLN A 360 -15.82 -1.62 -18.73
CA GLN A 360 -16.47 -1.18 -19.96
C GLN A 360 -16.23 -2.16 -21.11
N TYR A 361 -15.00 -2.66 -21.26
CA TYR A 361 -14.68 -3.71 -22.22
C TYR A 361 -15.47 -5.00 -21.96
N LYS A 362 -15.59 -5.44 -20.71
CA LYS A 362 -16.34 -6.64 -20.36
C LYS A 362 -17.84 -6.54 -20.72
N LYS A 363 -18.41 -5.33 -20.66
CA LYS A 363 -19.83 -5.08 -21.00
C LYS A 363 -20.05 -4.97 -22.51
N ASN A 364 -19.15 -4.30 -23.23
CA ASN A 364 -19.34 -3.91 -24.63
C ASN A 364 -18.47 -4.68 -25.63
N GLY A 365 -17.54 -5.51 -25.15
CA GLY A 365 -16.53 -6.19 -25.94
C GLY A 365 -15.66 -5.22 -26.75
N GLY A 366 -15.35 -5.59 -27.99
CA GLY A 366 -14.58 -4.75 -28.93
C GLY A 366 -15.28 -3.46 -29.37
N LYS A 367 -16.49 -3.16 -28.90
CA LYS A 367 -17.20 -1.89 -29.14
C LYS A 367 -17.10 -0.92 -27.96
N ALA A 368 -16.35 -1.28 -26.92
CA ALA A 368 -16.14 -0.41 -25.77
C ALA A 368 -15.45 0.90 -26.18
N ARG A 369 -16.00 2.02 -25.74
CA ARG A 369 -15.38 3.34 -25.89
C ARG A 369 -14.63 3.68 -24.61
N ILE A 370 -13.38 3.23 -24.53
CA ILE A 370 -12.50 3.50 -23.41
C ILE A 370 -11.88 4.88 -23.60
N SER A 371 -11.90 5.73 -22.57
CA SER A 371 -11.24 7.03 -22.62
C SER A 371 -9.72 6.89 -22.46
N GLU A 372 -8.94 7.82 -23.02
CA GLU A 372 -7.48 7.86 -22.81
C GLU A 372 -7.13 7.95 -21.31
N PHE A 373 -7.92 8.72 -20.55
CA PHE A 373 -7.74 8.87 -19.12
C PHE A 373 -7.88 7.53 -18.38
N ASP A 374 -8.93 6.76 -18.67
CA ASP A 374 -9.14 5.44 -18.05
C ASP A 374 -8.02 4.45 -18.42
N PHE A 375 -7.56 4.50 -19.67
CA PHE A 375 -6.44 3.68 -20.14
C PHE A 375 -5.14 4.01 -19.41
N ARG A 376 -4.78 5.30 -19.27
CA ARG A 376 -3.59 5.72 -18.53
C ARG A 376 -3.68 5.43 -17.04
N ASN A 377 -4.85 5.68 -16.43
CA ASN A 377 -5.09 5.39 -15.02
C ASN A 377 -4.93 3.89 -14.72
N MET A 378 -5.45 3.02 -15.60
CA MET A 378 -5.26 1.57 -15.50
C MET A 378 -3.77 1.17 -15.55
N LEU A 379 -2.96 1.83 -16.37
CA LEU A 379 -1.52 1.59 -16.50
C LEU A 379 -0.67 2.30 -15.42
N TYR A 380 -1.30 2.97 -14.45
CA TYR A 380 -0.66 3.85 -13.46
C TYR A 380 0.27 4.89 -14.09
N ALA A 381 -0.16 5.45 -15.21
CA ALA A 381 0.56 6.47 -15.95
C ALA A 381 -0.15 7.83 -15.81
N THR A 382 0.64 8.90 -15.84
CA THR A 382 0.12 10.28 -15.91
C THR A 382 -0.15 10.69 -17.37
N MET A 383 -0.87 11.79 -17.58
CA MET A 383 -1.08 12.37 -18.92
C MET A 383 0.23 12.73 -19.64
N GLU A 384 1.27 13.06 -18.86
CA GLU A 384 2.61 13.40 -19.36
C GLU A 384 3.49 12.18 -19.65
N SER A 385 3.01 10.96 -19.36
CA SER A 385 3.79 9.75 -19.59
C SER A 385 3.99 9.53 -21.09
N SER A 386 5.25 9.27 -21.47
CA SER A 386 5.65 9.05 -22.86
C SER A 386 5.02 7.79 -23.46
N ALA A 387 4.91 7.76 -24.79
CA ALA A 387 4.41 6.61 -25.55
C ALA A 387 5.21 5.33 -25.26
N GLU A 388 6.54 5.45 -25.07
CA GLU A 388 7.41 4.33 -24.73
C GLU A 388 7.08 3.75 -23.35
N THR A 389 6.84 4.61 -22.36
CA THR A 389 6.46 4.18 -21.00
C THR A 389 5.13 3.44 -21.03
N LEU A 390 4.14 3.95 -21.77
CA LEU A 390 2.84 3.30 -21.92
C LEU A 390 3.00 1.92 -22.56
N LYS A 391 3.76 1.81 -23.65
CA LYS A 391 4.02 0.54 -24.33
C LYS A 391 4.69 -0.49 -23.42
N ARG A 392 5.75 -0.08 -22.70
CA ARG A 392 6.42 -0.95 -21.71
C ARG A 392 5.46 -1.42 -20.61
N ASN A 393 4.56 -0.56 -20.14
CA ASN A 393 3.58 -0.91 -19.12
C ASN A 393 2.54 -1.92 -19.66
N VAL A 394 2.06 -1.74 -20.89
CA VAL A 394 1.14 -2.70 -21.54
C VAL A 394 1.80 -4.08 -21.68
N ASP A 395 3.04 -4.14 -22.18
CA ASP A 395 3.80 -5.39 -22.32
C ASP A 395 4.01 -6.07 -20.96
N LEU A 396 4.33 -5.30 -19.93
CA LEU A 396 4.48 -5.79 -18.56
C LEU A 396 3.16 -6.41 -18.05
N PHE A 397 2.03 -5.76 -18.32
CA PHE A 397 0.72 -6.23 -17.86
C PHE A 397 0.30 -7.49 -18.62
N LYS A 398 0.62 -7.61 -19.91
CA LYS A 398 0.43 -8.84 -20.69
C LYS A 398 1.22 -10.00 -20.10
N ARG A 399 2.49 -9.78 -19.72
CA ARG A 399 3.31 -10.78 -19.03
C ARG A 399 2.69 -11.22 -17.71
N TYR A 400 2.22 -10.27 -16.89
CA TYR A 400 1.54 -10.58 -15.62
C TYR A 400 0.22 -11.34 -15.81
N ALA A 401 -0.56 -11.00 -16.82
CA ALA A 401 -1.77 -11.75 -17.18
C ALA A 401 -1.43 -13.19 -17.63
N GLY A 402 -0.34 -13.36 -18.39
CA GLY A 402 0.18 -14.66 -18.81
C GLY A 402 0.60 -15.55 -17.64
N ILE A 403 1.26 -14.99 -16.63
CA ILE A 403 1.65 -15.71 -15.40
C ILE A 403 0.43 -16.29 -14.65
N HIS A 404 -0.71 -15.60 -14.71
CA HIS A 404 -1.97 -16.03 -14.10
C HIS A 404 -2.91 -16.75 -15.08
N ASN A 405 -2.47 -17.04 -16.30
CA ASN A 405 -3.26 -17.67 -17.36
C ASN A 405 -4.60 -16.94 -17.65
N ARG A 406 -4.62 -15.61 -17.53
CA ARG A 406 -5.81 -14.79 -17.77
C ARG A 406 -5.86 -14.32 -19.22
N THR A 407 -6.37 -15.20 -20.08
CA THR A 407 -6.49 -14.94 -21.53
C THR A 407 -7.45 -13.79 -21.85
N ASP A 408 -8.49 -13.61 -21.04
CA ASP A 408 -9.44 -12.50 -21.14
C ASP A 408 -8.78 -11.12 -21.02
N LEU A 409 -7.82 -11.00 -20.09
CA LEU A 409 -7.05 -9.77 -19.88
C LEU A 409 -6.02 -9.56 -21.00
N ILE A 410 -5.43 -10.62 -21.54
CA ILE A 410 -4.52 -10.52 -22.68
C ILE A 410 -5.28 -10.00 -23.91
N THR A 411 -6.47 -10.54 -24.20
CA THR A 411 -7.32 -10.07 -25.31
C THR A 411 -7.74 -8.62 -25.13
N PHE A 412 -8.09 -8.23 -23.91
CA PHE A 412 -8.40 -6.84 -23.58
C PHE A 412 -7.20 -5.90 -23.78
N LEU A 413 -6.00 -6.30 -23.35
CA LEU A 413 -4.79 -5.49 -23.55
C LEU A 413 -4.43 -5.34 -25.03
N SER A 414 -4.60 -6.39 -25.83
CA SER A 414 -4.45 -6.31 -27.29
C SER A 414 -5.50 -5.36 -27.92
N PHE A 415 -6.75 -5.41 -27.46
CA PHE A 415 -7.77 -4.44 -27.87
C PHE A 415 -7.39 -2.98 -27.53
N CYS A 416 -6.79 -2.75 -26.35
CA CYS A 416 -6.29 -1.43 -25.99
C CYS A 416 -5.12 -0.99 -26.89
N GLU A 417 -4.21 -1.89 -27.26
CA GLU A 417 -3.11 -1.55 -28.19
C GLU A 417 -3.63 -1.11 -29.55
N GLU A 418 -4.65 -1.77 -30.08
CA GLU A 418 -5.29 -1.39 -31.34
C GLU A 418 -6.03 -0.06 -31.21
N SER A 419 -6.82 0.10 -30.14
CA SER A 419 -7.62 1.31 -29.90
C SER A 419 -6.77 2.56 -29.66
N PHE A 420 -5.60 2.39 -29.03
CA PHE A 420 -4.67 3.47 -28.68
C PHE A 420 -3.37 3.41 -29.48
N ALA A 421 -3.36 2.78 -30.66
CA ALA A 421 -2.17 2.63 -31.49
C ALA A 421 -1.52 3.98 -31.85
N ALA A 422 -2.34 5.01 -32.08
CA ALA A 422 -1.86 6.38 -32.33
C ALA A 422 -1.09 6.95 -31.14
N LEU A 423 -1.51 6.62 -29.91
CA LEU A 423 -0.88 7.09 -28.67
C LEU A 423 0.41 6.30 -28.36
N LEU A 424 0.39 4.98 -28.57
CA LEU A 424 1.53 4.09 -28.28
C LEU A 424 2.65 4.19 -29.32
N ASN A 425 2.32 4.52 -30.57
CA ASN A 425 3.28 4.70 -31.66
C ASN A 425 3.55 6.17 -31.98
N ALA A 426 3.07 7.10 -31.16
CA ALA A 426 3.39 8.51 -31.32
C ALA A 426 4.91 8.68 -31.20
N LYS A 427 5.58 8.76 -32.36
CA LYS A 427 6.97 9.18 -32.46
C LYS A 427 6.98 10.59 -31.92
N GLN A 428 7.43 10.74 -30.66
CA GLN A 428 7.51 12.04 -30.00
C GLN A 428 8.16 12.99 -31.01
N PRO A 429 7.44 14.03 -31.48
CA PRO A 429 8.05 14.97 -32.40
C PRO A 429 9.24 15.50 -31.63
N ALA A 430 10.45 15.24 -32.15
CA ALA A 430 11.69 15.62 -31.49
C ALA A 430 11.50 17.06 -31.06
N ARG A 431 11.35 17.30 -29.75
CA ARG A 431 11.12 18.64 -29.23
C ARG A 431 12.36 19.39 -29.64
N ARG A 432 12.27 20.11 -30.76
CA ARG A 432 13.27 21.07 -31.19
C ARG A 432 13.28 22.07 -30.05
N LEU A 433 14.20 21.85 -29.12
CA LEU A 433 14.66 22.86 -28.18
C LEU A 433 15.10 24.01 -29.08
N LYS A 434 14.19 24.96 -29.31
CA LYS A 434 14.57 26.29 -29.78
C LYS A 434 15.31 26.88 -28.58
N ILE A 435 16.63 26.73 -28.63
CA ILE A 435 17.57 27.38 -27.73
C ILE A 435 17.51 28.87 -28.02
#